data_AF-A0A9P6LZS0-F1
#
_entry.id   AF-A0A9P6LZS0-F1
#
_cell.length_a   1.000
_cell.length_b   1.000
_cell.length_c   1.000
_cell.angle_alpha   90.00
_cell.angle_beta   90.00
_cell.angle_gamma   90.00
#
_symmetry.space_group_name_H-M   'P 1'
#
loop_
_entity.id
_entity.type
_entity.pdbx_description
1 polymer ?
#
loop_
_entity_poly.entity_id
_entity_poly.type
_entity_poly.pdbx_seq_one_letter_code
_entity_poly.pdbx_strand_id
1 'polypeptide(L)' 'MKISIAAAIGLLALSVTEAVKVNPLPAPRNITWATSGPVKIDGNFKIVGPKHDILTKAYARHANLIKKERW' A
#
# COMPACT_ATOMS: atom_id res chain seq x y z
N MET A 1 -32.90 -13.92 21.74
CA MET A 1 -31.47 -14.13 22.06
C MET A 1 -30.83 -12.74 22.15
N LYS A 2 -30.41 -12.29 23.34
CA LYS A 2 -29.83 -10.94 23.54
C LYS A 2 -28.31 -11.04 23.42
N ILE A 3 -27.75 -10.53 22.33
CA ILE A 3 -26.28 -10.43 22.16
C ILE A 3 -25.80 -9.29 23.06
N SER A 4 -24.84 -9.57 23.94
CA SER A 4 -24.28 -8.55 24.83
C SER A 4 -23.47 -7.53 24.04
N ILE A 5 -23.45 -6.28 24.49
CA ILE A 5 -22.67 -5.20 23.85
C ILE A 5 -21.18 -5.58 23.77
N ALA A 6 -20.64 -6.27 24.78
CA ALA A 6 -19.28 -6.78 24.77
C ALA A 6 -19.04 -7.83 23.65
N ALA A 7 -20.00 -8.72 23.41
CA ALA A 7 -19.91 -9.70 22.33
C ALA A 7 -20.03 -9.02 20.95
N ALA A 8 -20.83 -7.95 20.83
CA ALA A 8 -20.94 -7.17 19.60
C ALA A 8 -19.64 -6.40 19.28
N ILE A 9 -18.98 -5.82 20.28
CA ILE A 9 -17.69 -5.13 20.13
C ILE A 9 -16.58 -6.12 19.74
N GLY A 10 -16.55 -7.30 20.37
CA GLY A 10 -15.60 -8.36 20.03
C GLY A 10 -15.73 -8.83 18.57
N LEU A 11 -16.96 -8.94 18.06
CA LEU A 11 -17.21 -9.30 16.66
C LEU A 11 -16.78 -8.20 15.66
N LEU A 12 -16.97 -6.92 16.03
CA LEU A 12 -16.53 -5.78 15.23
C LEU A 12 -15.00 -5.67 15.18
N ALA A 13 -14.31 -5.94 16.28
CA ALA A 13 -12.85 -5.94 16.33
C ALA A 13 -12.22 -7.04 15.46
N LEU A 14 -12.90 -8.19 15.33
CA LEU A 14 -12.49 -9.27 14.43
C LEU A 14 -12.73 -8.97 12.94
N SER A 15 -13.52 -7.93 12.63
CA SER A 15 -13.89 -7.56 11.26
C SER A 15 -12.95 -6.53 10.61
N VAL A 16 -11.95 -6.03 11.34
CA VAL A 16 -10.93 -5.11 10.80
C VAL A 16 -9.92 -5.92 9.99
N THR A 17 -10.33 -6.40 8.82
CA THR A 17 -9.37 -6.77 7.79
C THR A 17 -8.78 -5.48 7.24
N GLU A 18 -7.46 -5.32 7.29
CA GLU A 18 -6.77 -4.18 6.66
C GLU A 18 -6.84 -4.36 5.14
N ALA A 19 -8.01 -4.11 4.57
CA ALA A 19 -8.17 -4.04 3.13
C ALA A 19 -7.42 -2.80 2.64
N VAL A 20 -6.30 -3.02 1.96
CA VAL A 20 -5.62 -1.96 1.21
C VAL A 20 -6.56 -1.35 0.18
N LYS A 21 -6.70 -0.03 0.22
CA LYS A 21 -7.57 0.73 -0.71
C LYS A 21 -7.01 0.78 -2.14
N VAL A 22 -5.70 0.62 -2.30
CA VAL A 22 -5.06 0.73 -3.62
C VAL A 22 -5.48 -0.42 -4.54
N ASN A 23 -5.78 -0.10 -5.79
CA ASN A 23 -6.23 -1.05 -6.81
C ASN A 23 -5.41 -0.84 -8.10
N PRO A 24 -4.21 -1.45 -8.21
CA PRO A 24 -3.36 -1.27 -9.38
C PRO A 24 -4.03 -1.79 -10.65
N LEU A 25 -3.95 -1.01 -11.72
CA LEU A 25 -4.52 -1.35 -13.03
C LEU A 25 -3.40 -1.38 -14.10
N PRO A 26 -3.42 -2.36 -15.02
CA PRO A 26 -4.29 -3.55 -15.02
C PRO A 26 -4.05 -4.44 -13.80
N ALA A 27 -5.06 -5.23 -13.42
CA ALA A 27 -4.95 -6.13 -12.28
C ALA A 27 -3.73 -7.06 -12.46
N PRO A 28 -2.78 -7.09 -11.50
CA PRO A 28 -1.65 -8.01 -11.56
C PRO A 28 -2.13 -9.47 -11.59
N ARG A 29 -1.37 -10.34 -12.24
CA ARG A 29 -1.68 -11.78 -12.30
C ARG A 29 -1.72 -12.42 -10.92
N ASN A 30 -0.86 -11.97 -10.00
CA ASN A 30 -0.79 -12.43 -8.63
C ASN A 30 -0.50 -11.21 -7.73
N ILE A 31 -1.25 -11.05 -6.64
CA ILE A 31 -1.00 -10.02 -5.62
C ILE A 31 -1.39 -10.56 -4.24
N THR A 32 -0.60 -10.24 -3.22
CA THR A 32 -0.86 -10.60 -1.82
C THR A 32 -0.44 -9.43 -0.94
N TRP A 33 -1.27 -9.10 0.04
CA TRP A 33 -1.04 -8.00 0.97
C TRP A 33 -0.71 -8.55 2.36
N ALA A 34 0.26 -7.92 3.02
CA ALA A 34 0.61 -8.24 4.40
C ALA A 34 -0.31 -7.49 5.38
N THR A 35 -0.34 -7.95 6.63
CA THR A 35 -1.15 -7.38 7.73
C THR A 35 -0.29 -6.68 8.80
N SER A 36 0.96 -6.34 8.46
CA SER A 36 1.91 -5.69 9.39
C SER A 36 1.68 -4.18 9.56
N GLY A 37 0.62 -3.63 9.01
CA GLY A 37 0.36 -2.19 8.99
C GLY A 37 1.15 -1.41 7.91
N PRO A 38 1.04 -0.07 7.91
CA PRO A 38 1.60 0.80 6.88
C PRO A 38 3.12 0.94 6.94
N VAL A 39 3.77 1.02 5.78
CA VAL A 39 5.20 1.31 5.65
C VAL A 39 5.40 2.79 5.32
N LYS A 40 6.12 3.51 6.18
CA LYS A 40 6.45 4.92 5.94
C LYS A 40 7.58 5.05 4.93
N ILE A 41 7.38 5.91 3.93
CA ILE A 41 8.40 6.26 2.95
C ILE A 41 9.29 7.37 3.51
N ASP A 42 10.62 7.22 3.37
CA ASP A 42 11.59 8.24 3.78
C ASP A 42 11.53 9.51 2.91
N GLY A 43 11.89 10.66 3.50
CA GLY A 43 11.91 11.95 2.80
C GLY A 43 12.84 11.98 1.60
N ASN A 44 13.90 11.15 1.60
CA ASN A 44 14.83 11.01 0.48
C ASN A 44 14.50 9.83 -0.43
N PHE A 45 13.22 9.48 -0.59
CA PHE A 45 12.78 8.41 -1.48
C PHE A 45 13.38 8.54 -2.89
N LYS A 46 14.03 7.48 -3.35
CA LYS A 46 14.58 7.32 -4.70
C LYS A 46 14.49 5.86 -5.12
N ILE A 47 14.28 5.64 -6.41
CA ILE A 47 14.37 4.30 -7.01
C ILE A 47 15.78 4.15 -7.57
N VAL A 48 16.53 3.18 -7.05
CA VAL A 48 17.90 2.87 -7.49
C VAL A 48 17.88 1.57 -8.27
N GLY A 49 18.54 1.54 -9.42
CA GLY A 49 18.65 0.34 -10.26
C GLY A 49 19.93 0.33 -11.09
N PRO A 50 20.03 -0.56 -12.09
CA PRO A 50 21.23 -0.74 -12.89
C PRO A 50 21.55 0.51 -13.73
N LYS A 51 22.82 0.65 -14.12
CA LYS A 51 23.29 1.73 -15.00
C LYS A 51 22.75 1.52 -16.42
N HIS A 52 21.56 2.07 -16.68
CA HIS A 52 20.89 1.98 -17.97
C HIS A 52 20.02 3.21 -18.21
N ASP A 53 20.29 3.97 -19.27
CA ASP A 53 19.69 5.29 -19.50
C ASP A 53 18.16 5.31 -19.46
N ILE A 54 17.53 4.32 -20.10
CA ILE A 54 16.06 4.23 -20.14
C ILE A 54 15.48 4.00 -18.75
N LEU A 55 16.11 3.13 -17.96
CA LEU A 55 15.65 2.78 -16.62
C LEU A 55 15.87 3.95 -15.66
N THR A 56 17.05 4.59 -15.72
CA THR A 56 17.35 5.80 -14.96
C THR A 56 16.32 6.90 -15.20
N LYS A 57 15.97 7.16 -16.47
CA LYS A 57 14.94 8.15 -16.83
C LYS A 57 13.56 7.73 -16.32
N ALA A 58 13.21 6.44 -16.41
CA ALA A 58 11.93 5.93 -15.92
C ALA A 58 11.81 6.08 -14.40
N TYR A 59 12.84 5.68 -13.64
CA TYR A 59 12.89 5.80 -12.18
C TYR A 59 12.76 7.23 -11.70
N ALA A 60 13.48 8.17 -12.34
CA ALA A 60 13.38 9.58 -12.01
C ALA A 60 11.95 10.13 -12.19
N ARG A 61 11.29 9.80 -13.31
CA ARG A 61 9.90 10.24 -13.56
C ARG A 61 8.92 9.67 -12.52
N HIS A 62 9.03 8.38 -12.19
CA HIS A 62 8.13 7.74 -11.23
C HIS A 62 8.33 8.25 -9.81
N ALA A 63 9.58 8.40 -9.36
CA ALA A 63 9.86 8.93 -8.03
C ALA A 63 9.35 10.38 -7.88
N ASN A 64 9.50 11.21 -8.92
CA ASN A 64 8.96 12.57 -8.93
C ASN A 64 7.43 12.57 -8.90
N LEU A 65 6.77 11.68 -9.65
CA LEU A 65 5.32 11.57 -9.66
C LEU A 65 4.77 11.19 -8.28
N ILE A 66 5.35 10.18 -7.63
CA ILE A 66 4.94 9.75 -6.28
C ILE A 66 5.06 10.90 -5.27
N LYS A 67 6.17 11.65 -5.30
CA LYS A 67 6.39 12.80 -4.41
C LYS A 67 5.41 13.95 -4.66
N LYS A 68 5.05 14.16 -5.92
CA LYS A 68 4.16 15.25 -6.34
C LYS A 68 2.71 14.96 -6.00
N GLU A 69 2.19 13.80 -6.42
CA GLU A 69 0.76 13.49 -6.31
C GLU A 69 0.35 13.16 -4.88
N ARG A 70 1.24 12.55 -4.08
CA ARG A 70 0.97 12.16 -2.69
C ARG A 70 -0.36 11.40 -2.52
N TRP A 71 -0.68 10.58 -3.52
CA TRP A 71 -1.88 9.76 -3.61
C TRP A 71 -1.93 8.68 -2.54
#